data_AF-A0A7U2IC50-F1
#
_entry.id   AF-A0A7U2IC50-F1
#
_cell.length_a   1.000
_cell.length_b   1.000
_cell.length_c   1.000
_cell.angle_alpha   90.00
_cell.angle_beta   90.00
_cell.angle_gamma   90.00
#
_symmetry.space_group_name_H-M   'P 1'
#
loop_
_entity.id
_entity.type
_entity.pdbx_description
1 polymer ?
#
loop_
_entity_poly.entity_id
_entity_poly.type
_entity_poly.pdbx_seq_one_letter_code
_entity_poly.pdbx_strand_id
1 'polypeptide(L)'
;MSTYHNSTASRNDWHLVYIRLDENNLPLRLAIRIESIEINVDVANWFFIDLQLNAVDTRRSNTTTSRIVRELGWFDDVANFTQICANQRVPAGLQQGDVFQSWISGLLLNLATNNQNSWILNDGCS
;
A
#
# COMPACT_ATOMS: atom_id res chain seq x y z
N MET A 1 -1.60 8.02 -33.41
CA MET A 1 -0.43 8.61 -32.73
C MET A 1 -0.42 8.08 -31.30
N SER A 2 0.35 7.01 -31.05
CA SER A 2 0.56 6.48 -29.70
C SER A 2 1.68 7.28 -29.05
N THR A 3 1.36 8.11 -28.07
CA THR A 3 2.34 8.64 -27.13
C THR A 3 2.71 7.51 -26.17
N TYR A 4 3.71 6.73 -26.55
CA TYR A 4 4.47 5.92 -25.60
C TYR A 4 5.07 6.89 -24.58
N HIS A 5 4.54 6.87 -23.35
CA HIS A 5 5.18 7.56 -22.24
C HIS A 5 6.53 6.87 -22.01
N ASN A 6 7.57 7.55 -22.47
CA ASN A 6 8.96 7.27 -22.18
C ASN A 6 9.19 7.58 -20.69
N SER A 7 8.80 6.67 -19.81
CA SER A 7 9.13 6.76 -18.39
C SER A 7 10.41 5.97 -18.16
N THR A 8 11.54 6.66 -18.27
CA THR A 8 12.81 6.23 -17.71
C THR A 8 12.85 6.41 -16.19
N ALA A 9 11.69 6.46 -15.51
CA ALA A 9 11.66 6.20 -14.09
C ALA A 9 12.13 4.74 -13.93
N SER A 10 13.31 4.58 -13.38
CA SER A 10 13.82 3.26 -13.05
C SER A 10 12.79 2.58 -12.16
N ARG A 11 12.66 1.24 -12.17
CA ARG A 11 11.88 0.55 -11.12
C ARG A 11 12.34 0.91 -9.70
N ASN A 12 13.50 1.57 -9.56
CA ASN A 12 14.00 2.16 -8.32
C ASN A 12 13.21 3.39 -7.82
N ASP A 13 12.40 4.02 -8.68
CA ASP A 13 11.59 5.20 -8.34
C ASP A 13 10.15 4.82 -7.96
N TRP A 14 9.82 3.52 -7.97
CA TRP A 14 8.50 3.01 -7.68
C TRP A 14 8.52 2.10 -6.46
N HIS A 15 7.50 2.28 -5.63
CA HIS A 15 7.38 1.64 -4.34
C HIS A 15 6.27 0.61 -4.37
N LEU A 16 6.61 -0.66 -4.13
CA LEU A 16 5.63 -1.74 -4.10
C LEU A 16 4.63 -1.50 -2.95
N VAL A 17 3.35 -1.51 -3.29
CA VAL A 17 2.22 -1.49 -2.37
C VAL A 17 1.66 -2.91 -2.26
N TYR A 18 1.56 -3.42 -1.05
CA TYR A 18 1.20 -4.82 -0.82
C TYR A 18 0.49 -5.04 0.51
N ILE A 19 -0.17 -6.18 0.62
CA ILE A 19 -0.79 -6.69 1.84
C ILE A 19 0.07 -7.84 2.37
N ARG A 20 0.29 -7.86 3.69
CA ARG A 20 0.93 -9.00 4.35
C ARG A 20 0.34 -9.33 5.71
N LEU A 21 0.73 -10.49 6.21
CA LEU A 21 0.52 -10.88 7.60
C LEU A 21 1.54 -10.21 8.51
N ASP A 22 1.16 -10.05 9.77
CA ASP A 22 2.09 -9.66 10.82
C ASP A 22 2.85 -10.85 11.42
N GLU A 23 3.69 -10.57 12.41
CA GLU A 23 4.55 -11.58 13.08
C GLU A 23 3.75 -12.70 13.76
N ASN A 24 2.47 -12.46 14.09
CA ASN A 24 1.57 -13.42 14.71
C ASN A 24 0.64 -14.10 13.70
N ASN A 25 0.88 -13.93 12.39
CA ASN A 25 -0.04 -14.31 11.32
C ASN A 25 -1.45 -13.70 11.45
N LEU A 26 -1.57 -12.58 12.18
CA LEU A 26 -2.82 -11.85 12.32
C LEU A 26 -3.07 -10.98 11.08
N PRO A 27 -4.35 -10.64 10.82
CA PRO A 27 -4.78 -10.20 9.50
C PRO A 27 -4.10 -8.91 9.00
N LEU A 28 -3.70 -9.03 7.74
CA LEU A 28 -3.60 -8.05 6.64
C LEU A 28 -3.28 -6.60 7.06
N ARG A 29 -2.01 -6.25 6.94
CA ARG A 29 -1.52 -4.86 6.98
C ARG A 29 -1.22 -4.39 5.57
N LEU A 30 -1.59 -3.15 5.25
CA LEU A 30 -1.12 -2.48 4.03
C LEU A 30 0.29 -1.97 4.28
N ALA A 31 1.16 -2.10 3.29
CA ALA A 31 2.50 -1.56 3.34
C ALA A 31 2.93 -0.97 1.99
N ILE A 32 3.84 0.01 2.06
CA ILE A 32 4.57 0.56 0.91
C ILE A 32 6.08 0.43 1.18
N ARG A 33 6.82 -0.16 0.25
CA ARG A 33 8.27 -0.44 0.37
C ARG A 33 9.12 0.80 0.06
N ILE A 34 10.12 1.10 0.87
CA ILE A 34 10.97 2.31 0.76
C ILE A 34 12.36 2.01 0.17
N GLU A 35 12.96 0.87 0.48
CA GLU A 35 14.32 0.51 0.04
C GLU A 35 14.28 -0.76 -0.82
N SER A 36 15.14 -0.84 -1.85
CA SER A 36 15.15 -1.94 -2.83
C SER A 36 16.57 -2.30 -3.28
N ILE A 37 17.03 -3.49 -2.88
CA ILE A 37 17.91 -4.40 -3.66
C ILE A 37 17.55 -5.88 -3.35
N GLU A 38 17.08 -6.22 -2.15
CA GLU A 38 16.69 -7.59 -1.76
C GLU A 38 15.44 -7.61 -0.85
N ILE A 39 14.43 -8.43 -1.19
CA ILE A 39 13.13 -8.52 -0.47
C ILE A 39 13.28 -8.92 1.02
N ASN A 40 14.41 -9.53 1.37
CA ASN A 40 14.71 -10.01 2.71
C ASN A 40 15.36 -8.95 3.60
N VAL A 41 15.54 -7.71 3.15
CA VAL A 41 16.08 -6.58 3.91
C VAL A 41 15.33 -5.28 3.55
N ASP A 42 14.00 -5.34 3.50
CA ASP A 42 13.19 -4.19 3.09
C ASP A 42 12.79 -3.30 4.26
N VAL A 43 12.91 -1.98 4.06
CA VAL A 43 12.25 -0.97 4.89
C VAL A 43 10.87 -0.67 4.30
N ALA A 44 9.84 -0.57 5.13
CA ALA A 44 8.49 -0.23 4.70
C ALA A 44 7.74 0.67 5.68
N ASN A 45 6.82 1.47 5.15
CA ASN A 45 5.76 2.13 5.93
C ASN A 45 4.56 1.19 6.02
N TRP A 46 4.05 1.00 7.22
CA TRP A 46 2.93 0.15 7.60
C TRP A 46 1.73 1.00 7.94
N PHE A 47 0.56 0.64 7.42
CA PHE A 47 -0.68 1.35 7.69
C PHE A 47 -1.64 0.45 8.46
N PHE A 48 -2.18 0.99 9.55
CA PHE A 48 -3.05 0.29 10.49
C PHE A 48 -4.33 1.07 10.68
N ILE A 49 -5.46 0.36 10.73
CA ILE A 49 -6.72 0.99 11.13
C ILE A 49 -6.81 0.92 12.65
N ASP A 50 -6.71 2.07 13.31
CA ASP A 50 -7.05 2.22 14.71
C ASP A 50 -8.57 2.42 14.83
N LEU A 51 -9.27 1.37 15.26
CA LEU A 51 -10.73 1.39 15.43
C LEU A 51 -11.18 2.24 16.63
N GLN A 52 -10.32 2.48 17.63
CA GLN A 52 -10.67 3.33 18.76
C GLN A 52 -10.64 4.80 18.35
N LEU A 53 -9.65 5.18 17.54
CA LEU A 53 -9.51 6.53 17.01
C LEU A 53 -10.26 6.75 15.68
N ASN A 54 -10.79 5.68 15.09
CA ASN A 54 -11.40 5.65 13.76
C ASN A 54 -10.49 6.33 12.71
N ALA A 55 -9.20 6.02 12.78
CA ALA A 55 -8.14 6.67 12.00
C ALA A 55 -7.13 5.65 11.49
N VAL A 56 -6.26 6.08 10.56
CA VAL A 56 -5.14 5.26 10.08
C VAL A 56 -3.86 5.68 10.80
N ASP A 57 -3.25 4.76 11.56
CA ASP A 57 -1.91 4.92 12.15
C ASP A 57 -0.85 4.46 11.13
N THR A 58 0.33 5.08 11.17
CA THR A 58 1.46 4.75 10.29
C THR A 58 2.70 4.47 11.12
N ARG A 59 3.38 3.36 10.82
CA ARG A 59 4.67 3.03 11.46
C ARG A 59 5.71 2.71 10.40
N ARG A 60 6.96 3.06 10.63
CA ARG A 60 8.08 2.59 9.82
C ARG A 60 8.67 1.34 10.46
N SER A 61 8.99 0.31 9.67
CA SER A 61 9.72 -0.87 10.17
C SER A 61 10.82 -1.29 9.20
N ASN A 62 11.87 -1.84 9.78
CA ASN A 62 13.00 -2.45 9.09
C ASN A 62 12.77 -3.96 9.11
N THR A 63 12.28 -4.57 8.04
CA THR A 63 11.80 -5.96 8.10
C THR A 63 12.62 -6.91 7.23
N THR A 64 13.14 -7.95 7.89
CA THR A 64 13.96 -9.02 7.29
C THR A 64 13.19 -10.30 6.92
N THR A 65 11.88 -10.36 7.21
CA THR A 65 11.01 -11.49 6.84
C THR A 65 9.58 -10.99 6.63
N SER A 66 9.22 -10.73 5.38
CA SER A 66 7.87 -10.30 4.98
C SER A 66 7.15 -11.45 4.27
N ARG A 67 6.04 -11.95 4.80
CA ARG A 67 5.12 -12.84 4.06
C ARG A 67 4.11 -12.00 3.29
N ILE A 68 4.49 -11.53 2.10
CA ILE A 68 3.57 -10.85 1.19
C ILE A 68 2.45 -11.83 0.84
N VAL A 69 1.21 -11.45 1.11
CA VAL A 69 0.01 -12.23 0.78
C VAL A 69 -0.55 -11.80 -0.57
N ARG A 70 -0.44 -10.50 -0.89
CA ARG A 70 -0.94 -9.94 -2.13
C ARG A 70 -0.19 -8.68 -2.48
N GLU A 71 0.30 -8.61 -3.71
CA GLU A 71 0.78 -7.36 -4.31
C GLU A 71 -0.41 -6.61 -4.90
N LEU A 72 -0.48 -5.30 -4.66
CA LEU A 72 -1.58 -4.45 -5.11
C LEU A 72 -1.18 -3.57 -6.29
N GLY A 73 0.08 -3.15 -6.34
CA GLY A 73 0.56 -2.22 -7.34
C GLY A 73 1.81 -1.50 -6.89
N TRP A 74 2.13 -0.43 -7.60
CA TRP A 74 3.31 0.38 -7.39
C TRP A 74 2.90 1.86 -7.32
N PHE A 75 3.53 2.60 -6.42
CA PHE A 75 3.29 4.03 -6.25
C PHE A 75 4.62 4.80 -6.29
N ASP A 76 4.66 5.97 -6.92
CA ASP A 76 5.89 6.72 -7.19
C ASP A 76 6.38 7.57 -6.00
N ASP A 77 5.49 7.99 -5.11
CA ASP A 77 5.80 8.88 -3.98
C ASP A 77 5.26 8.33 -2.64
N VAL A 78 6.17 7.85 -1.78
CA VAL A 78 5.82 7.32 -0.46
C VAL A 78 5.14 8.36 0.43
N ALA A 79 5.58 9.62 0.40
CA ALA A 79 5.04 10.66 1.27
C ALA A 79 3.61 11.00 0.87
N ASN A 80 3.36 11.15 -0.43
CA ASN A 80 2.01 11.35 -0.95
C ASN A 80 1.11 10.14 -0.66
N PHE A 81 1.60 8.91 -0.88
CA PHE A 81 0.86 7.69 -0.54
C PHE A 81 0.46 7.63 0.94
N THR A 82 1.40 7.98 1.84
CA THR A 82 1.14 8.03 3.28
C THR A 82 0.05 9.04 3.62
N GLN A 83 0.06 10.22 2.99
CA GLN A 83 -1.01 11.22 3.18
C GLN A 83 -2.36 10.73 2.67
N ILE A 84 -2.40 10.07 1.51
CA ILE A 84 -3.63 9.48 0.96
C ILE A 84 -4.19 8.44 1.94
N CYS A 85 -3.35 7.56 2.47
CA CYS A 85 -3.78 6.56 3.46
C CYS A 85 -4.33 7.21 4.73
N ALA A 86 -3.64 8.21 5.27
CA ALA A 86 -4.06 8.92 6.49
C ALA A 86 -5.39 9.68 6.31
N ASN A 87 -5.64 10.22 5.12
CA ASN A 87 -6.85 10.98 4.80
C ASN A 87 -8.02 10.10 4.33
N GLN A 88 -7.77 8.84 3.98
CA GLN A 88 -8.82 7.93 3.55
C GLN A 88 -9.75 7.59 4.72
N ARG A 89 -11.05 7.85 4.53
CA ARG A 89 -12.08 7.59 5.55
C ARG A 89 -12.10 6.13 5.97
N VAL A 90 -12.03 5.89 7.29
CA VAL A 90 -12.27 4.57 7.89
C VAL A 90 -13.78 4.27 7.88
N PRO A 91 -14.22 3.13 7.30
CA PRO A 91 -15.61 2.70 7.34
C PRO A 91 -16.09 2.47 8.79
N ALA A 92 -17.22 3.08 9.15
CA ALA A 92 -17.85 2.93 10.46
C ALA A 92 -19.01 1.94 10.40
N GLY A 93 -19.31 1.27 11.52
CA GLY A 93 -20.46 0.36 11.64
C GLY A 93 -20.26 -1.04 11.04
N LEU A 94 -19.04 -1.40 10.65
CA LEU A 94 -18.68 -2.72 10.15
C LEU A 94 -18.00 -3.58 11.23
N GLN A 95 -18.03 -4.90 11.06
CA GLN A 95 -17.23 -5.80 11.87
C GLN A 95 -15.74 -5.58 11.59
N GLN A 96 -14.88 -5.79 12.59
CA GLN A 96 -13.43 -5.51 12.51
C GLN A 96 -12.76 -6.13 11.26
N GLY A 97 -13.15 -7.34 10.86
CA GLY A 97 -12.61 -7.99 9.66
C GLY A 97 -13.00 -7.29 8.35
N ASP A 98 -14.21 -6.72 8.30
CA ASP A 98 -14.76 -6.07 7.10
C ASP A 98 -14.28 -4.63 6.95
N VAL A 99 -13.94 -3.96 8.06
CA VAL A 99 -13.42 -2.58 8.03
C VAL A 99 -12.18 -2.48 7.15
N PHE A 100 -11.23 -3.40 7.31
CA PHE A 100 -10.00 -3.40 6.51
C PHE A 100 -10.28 -3.62 5.02
N GLN A 101 -11.12 -4.60 4.68
CA GLN A 101 -11.45 -4.90 3.27
C GLN A 101 -12.17 -3.73 2.60
N SER A 102 -13.12 -3.12 3.30
CA SER A 102 -13.85 -1.95 2.81
C SER A 102 -12.93 -0.73 2.66
N TRP A 103 -12.04 -0.49 3.63
CA TRP A 103 -11.06 0.59 3.58
C TRP A 103 -10.08 0.42 2.41
N ILE A 104 -9.49 -0.78 2.23
CA ILE A 104 -8.60 -1.09 1.10
C ILE A 104 -9.32 -0.90 -0.23
N SER A 105 -10.54 -1.39 -0.37
CA SER A 105 -11.31 -1.26 -1.61
C SER A 105 -11.54 0.22 -1.96
N GLY A 106 -11.88 1.04 -0.96
CA GLY A 106 -12.03 2.49 -1.13
C GLY A 106 -10.72 3.19 -1.47
N LEU A 107 -9.60 2.79 -0.83
CA LEU A 107 -8.27 3.32 -1.12
C LEU A 107 -7.86 3.02 -2.56
N LEU A 108 -7.98 1.77 -3.01
CA LEU A 108 -7.62 1.37 -4.36
C LEU A 108 -8.46 2.09 -5.42
N LEU A 109 -9.76 2.29 -5.15
CA LEU A 109 -10.62 3.09 -6.03
C LEU A 109 -10.16 4.56 -6.09
N ASN A 110 -9.80 5.16 -4.95
CA ASN A 110 -9.28 6.52 -4.88
C ASN A 110 -7.97 6.65 -5.67
N LEU A 111 -7.03 5.71 -5.51
CA LEU A 111 -5.78 5.69 -6.27
C LEU A 111 -6.03 5.58 -7.77
N ALA A 112 -6.90 4.64 -8.18
CA ALA A 112 -7.27 4.44 -9.58
C ALA A 112 -8.04 5.61 -10.19
N THR A 113 -8.69 6.45 -9.39
CA THR A 113 -9.51 7.57 -9.91
C THR A 113 -8.74 8.89 -9.88
N ASN A 114 -8.03 9.17 -8.79
CA ASN A 114 -7.48 10.48 -8.49
C ASN A 114 -5.95 10.52 -8.59
N ASN A 115 -5.27 9.38 -8.67
CA ASN A 115 -3.80 9.29 -8.66
C ASN A 115 -3.25 8.43 -9.81
N GLN A 116 -3.94 8.42 -10.96
CA GLN A 116 -3.61 7.56 -12.11
C GLN A 116 -2.19 7.73 -12.65
N ASN A 117 -1.61 8.92 -12.52
CA ASN A 117 -0.24 9.18 -12.99
C ASN A 117 0.83 8.64 -12.03
N SER A 118 0.45 8.36 -10.79
CA SER A 118 1.32 7.98 -9.67
C SER A 118 1.04 6.55 -9.18
N TRP A 119 0.06 5.87 -9.76
CA TRP A 119 -0.38 4.54 -9.37
C TRP A 119 -0.38 3.57 -10.56
N ILE A 120 0.39 2.48 -10.44
CA ILE A 120 0.38 1.36 -11.37
C ILE A 120 -0.26 0.17 -10.67
N LEU A 121 -1.43 -0.26 -11.12
CA LEU A 121 -2.10 -1.45 -10.59
C LEU A 121 -1.27 -2.70 -10.92
N ASN A 122 -1.11 -3.61 -9.94
CA ASN A 122 -0.65 -4.96 -10.24
C ASN A 122 -1.88 -5.81 -10.67
N ASP A 123 -1.94 -6.15 -11.96
CA ASP A 123 -3.02 -6.92 -12.56
C ASP A 123 -2.83 -8.44 -12.45
N GLY A 124 -1.75 -8.88 -11.79
CA GLY A 124 -1.46 -10.30 -11.59
C GLY A 124 -0.79 -10.98 -12.78
N CYS A 125 -0.28 -10.22 -13.76
CA CYS A 125 0.58 -10.77 -14.80
C CYS A 125 2.01 -10.97 -14.29
N SER A 126 2.25 -12.10 -13.64
CA SER A 126 3.57 -12.75 -13.55
C SER A 126 3.46 -14.18 -14.04
#